data_AF-A0A6J0SKW9-F1
#
_entry.id   AF-A0A6J0SKW9-F1
#
_cell.length_a   1.000
_cell.length_b   1.000
_cell.length_c   1.000
_cell.angle_alpha   90.00
_cell.angle_beta   90.00
_cell.angle_gamma   90.00
#
_symmetry.space_group_name_H-M   'P 1'
#
loop_
_entity.id
_entity.type
_entity.pdbx_description
1 polymer ?
#
loop_
_entity_poly.entity_id
_entity_poly.type
_entity_poly.pdbx_seq_one_letter_code
_entity_poly.pdbx_strand_id
1 'polypeptide(L)'
;MVDWVRVELMHNPAFCSASTAKQRYRQEFRIQKQSSWAMPIVVVPLEVGIHDIEVKAAVWGVMVSDGVKKKLKVVPEGWQKKLVTVIELDPATQGKGGVQKVEVKAKDLDDIVPGTEPETQISLQASPVAHIVEDSIDGTKLQRFFGGRRDCSFLNLLAMLCDLWRS
;
A
#
# COMPACT_ATOMS: atom_id res chain seq x y z
N MET A 1 -12.60 42.05 -7.85
CA MET A 1 -11.52 41.49 -8.70
C MET A 1 -11.73 40.00 -8.73
N VAL A 2 -11.96 39.48 -9.94
CA VAL A 2 -12.32 38.09 -10.18
C VAL A 2 -11.29 37.59 -11.16
N ASP A 3 -10.56 36.56 -10.76
CA ASP A 3 -9.46 36.03 -11.56
C ASP A 3 -9.96 34.84 -12.36
N TRP A 4 -9.63 34.83 -13.66
CA TRP A 4 -9.90 33.69 -14.53
C TRP A 4 -8.78 32.67 -14.36
N VAL A 5 -9.16 31.46 -13.96
CA VAL A 5 -8.21 30.37 -13.74
C VAL A 5 -8.52 29.26 -14.73
N ARG A 6 -7.50 28.82 -15.47
CA ARG A 6 -7.52 27.62 -16.30
C ARG A 6 -6.88 26.49 -15.52
N VAL A 7 -7.61 25.39 -15.36
CA VAL A 7 -7.12 24.16 -14.74
C VAL A 7 -7.06 23.06 -15.80
N GLU A 8 -5.94 22.34 -15.87
CA GLU A 8 -5.70 21.20 -16.75
C GLU A 8 -5.43 19.93 -15.93
N LEU A 9 -6.12 18.84 -16.26
CA LEU A 9 -5.77 17.51 -15.79
C LEU A 9 -4.78 16.86 -16.77
N MET A 10 -3.66 16.35 -16.29
CA MET A 10 -2.71 15.65 -17.14
C MET A 10 -3.20 14.24 -17.46
N HIS A 11 -2.98 13.81 -18.72
CA HIS A 11 -3.29 12.45 -19.14
C HIS A 11 -2.29 11.46 -18.55
N ASN A 12 -2.80 10.34 -18.06
CA ASN A 12 -2.01 9.20 -17.62
C ASN A 12 -2.67 7.92 -18.17
N PRO A 13 -1.93 7.03 -18.85
CA PRO A 13 -2.50 5.80 -19.41
C PRO A 13 -2.99 4.79 -18.37
N ALA A 14 -2.51 4.86 -17.13
CA ALA A 14 -2.87 3.91 -16.07
C ALA A 14 -4.31 4.06 -15.54
N PHE A 15 -5.00 5.15 -15.90
CA PHE A 15 -6.40 5.38 -15.55
C PHE A 15 -7.17 6.11 -16.65
N CYS A 16 -8.44 5.78 -16.78
CA CYS A 16 -9.36 6.52 -17.63
C CYS A 16 -9.82 7.80 -16.92
N SER A 17 -9.74 8.93 -17.60
CA SER A 17 -10.24 10.22 -17.12
C SER A 17 -10.76 11.03 -18.31
N ALA A 18 -11.29 12.22 -18.05
CA ALA A 18 -11.67 13.16 -19.11
C ALA A 18 -10.47 13.63 -19.97
N SER A 19 -9.22 13.46 -19.49
CA SER A 19 -8.01 13.79 -20.24
C SER A 19 -7.54 12.60 -21.08
N THR A 20 -7.39 12.83 -22.38
CA THR A 20 -6.89 11.86 -23.35
C THR A 20 -5.44 12.16 -23.76
N ALA A 21 -4.76 11.20 -24.38
CA ALA A 21 -3.38 11.38 -24.86
C ALA A 21 -3.23 12.53 -25.87
N LYS A 22 -4.28 12.80 -26.65
CA LYS A 22 -4.28 13.86 -27.68
C LYS A 22 -4.81 15.18 -27.16
N GLN A 23 -5.73 15.16 -26.19
CA GLN A 23 -6.41 16.34 -25.69
C GLN A 23 -6.53 16.30 -24.17
N ARG A 24 -5.95 17.32 -23.53
CA ARG A 24 -6.07 17.54 -22.10
C ARG A 24 -7.46 18.08 -21.77
N TYR A 25 -8.04 17.58 -20.68
CA TYR A 25 -9.22 18.14 -20.09
C TYR A 25 -8.89 19.48 -19.44
N ARG A 26 -9.60 20.53 -19.85
CA ARG A 26 -9.43 21.90 -19.39
C ARG A 26 -10.74 22.42 -18.84
N GLN A 27 -10.69 23.07 -17.69
CA GLN A 27 -11.79 23.87 -17.17
C GLN A 27 -11.32 25.28 -16.94
N GLU A 28 -12.16 26.25 -17.29
CA GLU A 28 -11.92 27.67 -17.03
C GLU A 28 -13.07 28.20 -16.18
N PHE A 29 -12.74 28.79 -15.04
CA PHE A 29 -13.73 29.37 -14.15
C PHE A 29 -13.19 30.61 -13.45
N ARG A 30 -14.13 31.35 -12.87
CA ARG A 30 -13.88 32.61 -12.17
C ARG A 30 -13.86 32.38 -10.67
N ILE A 31 -12.77 32.77 -10.01
CA ILE A 31 -12.66 32.69 -8.54
C ILE A 31 -12.73 34.09 -7.95
N GLN A 32 -13.52 34.27 -6.90
CA GLN A 32 -13.58 35.53 -6.16
C GLN A 32 -12.41 35.62 -5.17
N LYS A 33 -11.99 36.85 -4.85
CA LYS A 33 -10.98 37.06 -3.80
C LYS A 33 -11.38 36.39 -2.50
N GLN A 34 -10.40 35.76 -1.83
CA GLN A 34 -10.59 35.06 -0.55
C GLN A 34 -11.69 33.97 -0.59
N SER A 35 -11.94 33.38 -1.76
CA SER A 35 -12.83 32.24 -1.93
C SER A 35 -12.09 31.02 -2.48
N SER A 36 -12.71 29.84 -2.39
CA SER A 36 -12.20 28.60 -2.95
C SER A 36 -13.24 27.98 -3.89
N TRP A 37 -12.75 27.16 -4.82
CA TRP A 37 -13.58 26.42 -5.76
C TRP A 37 -13.16 24.95 -5.77
N ALA A 38 -14.13 24.05 -5.61
CA ALA A 38 -13.89 22.62 -5.67
C ALA A 38 -14.17 22.09 -7.08
N MET A 39 -13.15 21.51 -7.72
CA MET A 39 -13.27 20.91 -9.05
C MET A 39 -13.39 19.38 -8.92
N PRO A 40 -14.56 18.78 -9.23
CA PRO A 40 -14.68 17.33 -9.23
C PRO A 40 -13.96 16.74 -10.45
N ILE A 41 -13.17 15.69 -10.22
CA ILE A 41 -12.49 14.92 -11.27
C ILE A 41 -12.92 13.47 -11.14
N VAL A 42 -13.47 12.91 -12.22
CA VAL A 42 -13.81 11.48 -12.29
C VAL A 42 -12.62 10.73 -12.88
N VAL A 43 -12.14 9.71 -12.16
CA VAL A 43 -11.02 8.86 -12.54
C VAL A 43 -11.41 7.40 -12.34
N VAL A 44 -11.16 6.56 -13.35
CA VAL A 44 -11.37 5.11 -13.31
C VAL A 44 -10.02 4.42 -13.49
N PRO A 45 -9.43 3.85 -12.44
CA PRO A 45 -8.18 3.11 -12.53
C PRO A 45 -8.28 1.90 -13.46
N LEU A 46 -7.20 1.63 -14.22
CA LEU A 46 -7.10 0.46 -15.10
C LEU A 46 -6.01 -0.51 -14.64
N GLU A 47 -4.93 0.02 -14.07
CA GLU A 47 -3.78 -0.77 -13.62
C GLU A 47 -3.59 -0.69 -12.10
N VAL A 48 -3.27 -1.82 -11.49
CA VAL A 48 -2.87 -1.89 -10.07
C VAL A 48 -1.48 -1.26 -9.90
N GLY A 49 -1.24 -0.61 -8.76
CA GLY A 49 0.05 -0.01 -8.46
C GLY A 49 -0.04 1.42 -7.93
N ILE A 50 1.06 2.16 -8.05
CA ILE A 50 1.14 3.56 -7.60
C ILE A 50 1.30 4.45 -8.82
N HIS A 51 0.25 5.21 -9.12
CA HIS A 51 0.17 6.07 -10.28
C HIS A 51 0.15 7.53 -9.88
N ASP A 52 0.73 8.38 -10.70
CA ASP A 52 0.72 9.82 -10.42
C ASP A 52 -0.50 10.50 -11.07
N ILE A 53 -1.24 11.29 -10.29
CA ILE A 53 -2.28 12.22 -10.76
C ILE A 53 -1.71 13.62 -10.67
N GLU A 54 -1.70 14.34 -11.80
CA GLU A 54 -1.16 15.69 -11.91
C GLU A 54 -2.21 16.66 -12.46
N VAL A 55 -2.37 17.78 -11.75
CA VAL A 55 -3.27 18.88 -12.12
C VAL A 55 -2.46 20.16 -12.15
N LYS A 56 -2.61 20.96 -13.20
CA LYS A 56 -1.98 22.29 -13.33
C LYS A 56 -3.02 23.37 -13.41
N ALA A 57 -2.74 24.52 -12.83
CA ALA A 57 -3.56 25.71 -12.89
C ALA A 57 -2.74 26.91 -13.36
N ALA A 58 -3.34 27.80 -14.15
CA ALA A 58 -2.73 29.05 -14.58
C ALA A 58 -3.77 30.17 -14.57
N VAL A 59 -3.37 31.36 -14.11
CA VAL A 59 -4.23 32.55 -14.08
C VAL A 59 -4.09 33.31 -15.40
N TRP A 60 -5.21 33.71 -16.00
CA TRP A 60 -5.19 34.46 -17.26
C TRP A 60 -4.71 35.89 -17.05
N GLY A 61 -3.82 36.37 -17.92
CA GLY A 61 -3.32 37.75 -17.90
C GLY A 61 -2.25 38.04 -16.83
N VAL A 62 -1.85 37.03 -16.04
CA VAL A 62 -0.80 37.14 -15.01
C VAL A 62 0.13 35.93 -15.12
N MET A 63 1.44 36.11 -14.92
CA MET A 63 2.42 35.01 -14.93
C MET A 63 2.40 34.21 -13.61
N VAL A 64 1.23 33.71 -13.21
CA VAL A 64 1.05 32.84 -12.03
C VAL A 64 0.51 31.49 -12.48
N SER A 65 1.25 30.44 -12.16
CA SER A 65 0.85 29.05 -12.41
C SER A 65 1.27 28.16 -11.26
N ASP A 66 0.48 27.14 -10.97
CA ASP A 66 0.76 26.13 -9.96
C ASP A 66 0.45 24.73 -10.50
N GLY A 67 1.05 23.70 -9.92
CA GLY A 67 0.84 22.32 -10.30
C GLY A 67 1.02 21.38 -9.13
N VAL A 68 0.02 20.52 -8.92
CA VAL A 68 0.03 19.52 -7.84
C VAL A 68 0.08 18.13 -8.45
N LYS A 69 1.04 17.34 -7.99
CA LYS A 69 1.21 15.93 -8.35
C LYS A 69 1.08 15.07 -7.11
N LYS A 70 0.13 14.13 -7.10
CA LYS A 70 -0.11 13.20 -6.00
C LYS A 70 -0.10 11.75 -6.47
N LYS A 71 0.29 10.85 -5.57
CA LYS A 71 0.31 9.39 -5.80
C LYS A 71 -1.04 8.78 -5.46
N LEU A 72 -1.67 8.15 -6.45
CA LEU A 72 -2.85 7.31 -6.31
C LEU A 72 -2.40 5.85 -6.16
N LYS A 73 -2.64 5.26 -4.98
CA LYS A 73 -2.42 3.83 -4.75
C LYS A 73 -3.67 3.05 -5.17
N VAL A 74 -3.56 2.29 -6.25
CA VAL A 74 -4.59 1.39 -6.76
C VAL A 74 -4.27 -0.01 -6.28
N VAL A 75 -5.25 -0.66 -5.66
CA VAL A 75 -5.17 -2.04 -5.16
C VAL A 75 -6.02 -2.95 -6.03
N PRO A 76 -5.67 -4.24 -6.13
CA PRO A 76 -6.52 -5.19 -6.80
C PRO A 76 -7.84 -5.36 -6.04
N GLU A 77 -8.82 -5.94 -6.71
CA GLU A 77 -10.11 -6.28 -6.15
C GLU A 77 -10.00 -7.45 -5.15
N GLY A 78 -11.08 -7.71 -4.43
CA GLY A 78 -11.16 -8.83 -3.50
C GLY A 78 -10.50 -8.58 -2.14
N TRP A 79 -10.14 -9.68 -1.48
CA TRP A 79 -9.62 -9.66 -0.11
C TRP A 79 -8.23 -10.30 -0.06
N GLN A 80 -7.27 -9.62 0.56
CA GLN A 80 -5.94 -10.17 0.77
C GLN A 80 -6.01 -11.33 1.78
N LYS A 81 -5.92 -12.56 1.27
CA LYS A 81 -5.82 -13.78 2.09
C LYS A 81 -4.35 -14.15 2.29
N LYS A 82 -3.95 -14.39 3.53
CA LYS A 82 -2.62 -14.91 3.87
C LYS A 82 -2.73 -16.36 4.32
N LEU A 83 -2.18 -17.28 3.54
CA LEU A 83 -2.11 -18.70 3.89
C LEU A 83 -0.76 -18.97 4.54
N VAL A 84 -0.77 -19.33 5.83
CA VAL A 84 0.45 -19.66 6.57
C VAL A 84 0.55 -21.18 6.71
N THR A 85 1.75 -21.72 6.62
CA THR A 85 2.05 -23.13 6.92
C THR A 85 3.34 -23.16 7.69
N VAL A 86 3.29 -23.73 8.89
CA VAL A 86 4.42 -23.83 9.80
C VAL A 86 4.86 -25.28 9.80
N ILE A 87 6.16 -25.51 9.58
CA ILE A 87 6.76 -26.84 9.59
C ILE A 87 7.89 -26.82 10.59
N GLU A 88 7.82 -27.70 11.57
CA GLU A 88 8.87 -27.86 12.58
C GLU A 88 10.01 -28.72 12.02
N LEU A 89 11.24 -28.24 12.21
CA LEU A 89 12.46 -28.93 11.78
C LEU A 89 13.20 -29.43 13.03
N ASP A 90 13.17 -30.75 13.23
CA ASP A 90 13.96 -31.46 14.24
C ASP A 90 14.61 -32.71 13.61
N PRO A 91 15.79 -32.57 12.99
CA PRO A 91 16.48 -33.68 12.35
C PRO A 91 16.90 -34.79 13.32
N ALA A 92 16.99 -34.51 14.63
CA ALA A 92 17.41 -35.48 15.62
C ALA A 92 16.29 -36.48 15.95
N THR A 93 15.04 -36.01 16.04
CA THR A 93 13.89 -36.87 16.35
C THR A 93 13.05 -37.24 15.13
N GLN A 94 12.94 -36.35 14.15
CA GLN A 94 12.10 -36.52 12.95
C GLN A 94 12.91 -36.92 11.70
N GLY A 95 14.25 -36.93 11.78
CA GLY A 95 15.13 -37.32 10.69
C GLY A 95 15.31 -38.83 10.55
N LYS A 96 15.39 -39.32 9.32
CA LYS A 96 15.86 -40.69 9.04
C LYS A 96 17.36 -40.65 8.78
N GLY A 97 18.15 -41.24 9.68
CA GLY A 97 19.62 -41.18 9.59
C GLY A 97 20.19 -39.77 9.76
N GLY A 98 19.56 -38.93 10.60
CA GLY A 98 19.99 -37.55 10.87
C GLY A 98 19.60 -36.53 9.80
N VAL A 99 18.83 -36.94 8.78
CA VAL A 99 18.35 -36.04 7.71
C VAL A 99 16.82 -36.00 7.74
N GLN A 100 16.26 -34.79 7.89
CA GLN A 100 14.84 -34.51 7.69
C GLN A 100 14.63 -33.85 6.33
N LYS A 101 13.79 -34.44 5.49
CA LYS A 101 13.38 -33.89 4.20
C LYS A 101 11.90 -33.54 4.27
N VAL A 102 11.58 -32.30 3.90
CA VAL A 102 10.22 -31.78 3.86
C VAL A 102 9.93 -31.31 2.45
N GLU A 103 8.85 -31.82 1.87
CA GLU A 103 8.36 -31.37 0.57
C GLU A 103 7.22 -30.37 0.78
N VAL A 104 7.44 -29.11 0.38
CA VAL A 104 6.42 -28.06 0.48
C VAL A 104 5.65 -28.03 -0.83
N LYS A 105 4.41 -28.50 -0.80
CA LYS A 105 3.53 -28.43 -1.96
C LYS A 105 2.91 -27.04 -2.05
N ALA A 106 2.82 -26.53 -3.28
CA ALA A 106 2.04 -25.33 -3.56
C ALA A 106 0.58 -25.58 -3.13
N LYS A 107 -0.01 -24.60 -2.45
CA LYS A 107 -1.44 -24.65 -2.15
C LYS A 107 -2.23 -24.31 -3.41
N ASP A 108 -3.38 -24.94 -3.57
CA ASP A 108 -4.32 -24.57 -4.62
C ASP A 108 -4.86 -23.16 -4.36
N LEU A 109 -4.83 -22.32 -5.39
CA LEU A 109 -5.22 -20.92 -5.36
C LEU A 109 -6.41 -20.69 -6.31
N ASP A 110 -7.47 -21.47 -6.14
CA ASP A 110 -8.63 -21.46 -7.04
C ASP A 110 -9.41 -20.13 -6.99
N ASP A 111 -9.37 -19.45 -5.84
CA ASP A 111 -10.04 -18.16 -5.61
C ASP A 111 -9.16 -16.94 -5.96
N ILE A 112 -8.10 -17.11 -6.76
CA ILE A 112 -7.19 -15.99 -7.09
C ILE A 112 -7.87 -14.97 -8.00
N VAL A 113 -7.70 -13.69 -7.69
CA VAL A 113 -8.20 -12.60 -8.53
C VAL A 113 -7.41 -12.59 -9.84
N PRO A 114 -8.07 -12.66 -11.01
CA PRO A 114 -7.38 -12.63 -12.29
C PRO A 114 -6.48 -11.41 -12.45
N GLY A 115 -5.28 -11.60 -13.01
CA GLY A 115 -4.31 -10.51 -13.20
C GLY A 115 -3.57 -10.08 -11.93
N THR A 116 -3.65 -10.86 -10.84
CA THR A 116 -2.82 -10.68 -9.64
C THR A 116 -1.75 -11.76 -9.52
N GLU A 117 -0.58 -11.40 -9.01
CA GLU A 117 0.52 -12.35 -8.77
C GLU A 117 0.51 -12.80 -7.29
N PRO A 118 0.43 -14.11 -7.00
CA PRO A 118 0.49 -14.60 -5.64
C PRO A 118 1.94 -14.55 -5.12
N GLU A 119 2.13 -13.94 -3.95
CA GLU A 119 3.44 -13.89 -3.31
C GLU A 119 3.61 -15.07 -2.34
N THR A 120 4.63 -15.90 -2.55
CA THR A 120 5.00 -16.98 -1.63
C THR A 120 6.32 -16.62 -0.94
N GLN A 121 6.27 -16.45 0.38
CA GLN A 121 7.46 -16.19 1.20
C GLN A 121 7.79 -17.42 2.05
N ILE A 122 9.01 -17.94 1.90
CA ILE A 122 9.55 -19.01 2.73
C ILE A 122 10.53 -18.38 3.72
N SER A 123 10.29 -18.60 5.00
CA SER A 123 11.17 -18.15 6.09
C SER A 123 11.64 -19.37 6.86
N LEU A 124 12.96 -19.46 7.07
CA LEU A 124 13.59 -20.51 7.87
C LEU A 124 14.11 -19.91 9.16
N GLN A 125 13.76 -20.51 10.28
CA GLN A 125 14.10 -20.02 11.61
C GLN A 125 14.73 -21.15 12.41
N ALA A 126 15.86 -20.85 13.06
CA ALA A 126 16.57 -21.82 13.88
C ALA A 126 15.89 -22.04 15.25
N SER A 127 15.19 -21.02 15.75
CA SER A 127 14.48 -21.06 17.02
C SER A 127 13.09 -20.46 16.85
N PRO A 128 12.05 -21.07 17.44
CA PRO A 128 10.67 -20.57 17.38
C PRO A 128 10.48 -19.19 18.03
N VAL A 129 11.45 -18.73 18.83
CA VAL A 129 11.38 -17.44 19.54
C VAL A 129 12.17 -16.33 18.83
N ALA A 130 13.09 -16.68 17.90
CA ALA A 130 14.01 -15.72 17.29
C ALA A 130 13.29 -14.55 16.60
N HIS A 131 12.21 -14.83 15.86
CA HIS A 131 11.44 -13.81 15.15
C HIS A 131 10.71 -12.85 16.08
N ILE A 132 10.27 -13.33 17.25
CA ILE A 132 9.61 -12.48 18.24
C ILE A 132 10.63 -11.48 18.80
N VAL A 133 11.85 -11.93 19.08
CA VAL A 133 12.93 -11.05 19.55
C VAL A 133 13.32 -10.04 18.48
N GLU A 134 13.54 -10.48 17.23
CA GLU A 134 13.93 -9.60 16.12
C GLU A 134 12.86 -8.52 15.83
N ASP A 135 11.59 -8.91 15.73
CA ASP A 135 10.50 -7.98 15.46
C ASP A 135 10.18 -7.07 16.65
N SER A 136 10.49 -7.49 17.88
CA SER A 136 10.31 -6.65 19.07
C SER A 136 11.40 -5.59 19.22
N ILE A 137 12.59 -5.80 18.65
CA ILE A 137 13.67 -4.80 18.68
C ILE A 137 13.39 -3.66 17.69
N ASP A 138 12.80 -3.98 16.53
CA ASP A 138 12.45 -2.98 15.53
C ASP A 138 11.06 -2.38 15.81
N GLY A 139 11.02 -1.18 16.38
CA GLY A 139 9.79 -0.47 16.73
C GLY A 139 8.81 -0.23 15.58
N THR A 140 9.26 -0.36 14.31
CA THR A 140 8.39 -0.33 13.13
C THR A 140 7.72 -1.68 12.85
N LYS A 141 8.40 -2.79 13.16
CA LYS A 141 7.90 -4.16 12.97
C LYS A 141 7.10 -4.67 14.16
N LEU A 142 7.33 -4.16 15.36
CA LEU A 142 6.58 -4.51 16.58
C LEU A 142 5.06 -4.32 16.39
N GLN A 143 4.64 -3.34 15.58
CA GLN A 143 3.22 -3.13 15.24
C GLN A 143 2.60 -4.30 14.48
N ARG A 144 3.38 -5.01 13.67
CA ARG A 144 2.90 -6.12 12.84
C ARG A 144 2.55 -7.35 13.67
N PHE A 145 3.19 -7.51 14.83
CA PHE A 145 2.92 -8.60 15.76
C PHE A 145 1.51 -8.48 16.37
N PHE A 146 1.11 -7.25 16.67
CA PHE A 146 -0.20 -6.95 17.23
C PHE A 146 -1.13 -6.47 16.12
N GLY A 147 -1.86 -7.39 15.48
CA GLY A 147 -2.81 -7.10 14.40
C GLY A 147 -3.99 -6.17 14.76
N GLY A 148 -3.95 -5.47 15.89
CA GLY A 148 -4.94 -4.49 16.35
C GLY A 148 -4.40 -3.05 16.29
N ARG A 149 -5.31 -2.07 16.18
CA ARG A 149 -4.94 -0.64 16.26
C ARG A 149 -4.45 -0.30 17.66
N ARG A 150 -3.31 0.40 17.76
CA ARG A 150 -2.64 0.80 19.03
C ARG A 150 -3.50 1.57 20.04
N ASP A 151 -4.70 1.97 19.66
CA ASP A 151 -5.62 2.79 20.47
C ASP A 151 -6.23 2.02 21.66
N CYS A 152 -5.90 0.73 21.82
CA CYS A 152 -6.27 -0.07 22.98
C CYS A 152 -5.16 0.01 24.06
N SER A 153 -5.52 0.38 25.29
CA SER A 153 -4.61 0.38 26.45
C SER A 153 -3.90 -0.96 26.67
N PHE A 154 -4.55 -2.07 26.30
CA PHE A 154 -3.97 -3.42 26.32
C PHE A 154 -2.77 -3.56 25.38
N LEU A 155 -2.81 -2.95 24.20
CA LEU A 155 -1.70 -3.02 23.23
C LEU A 155 -0.49 -2.19 23.69
N ASN A 156 -0.71 -1.12 24.44
CA ASN A 156 0.38 -0.37 25.06
C ASN A 156 1.10 -1.19 26.14
N LEU A 157 0.34 -1.93 26.97
CA LEU A 157 0.89 -2.88 27.94
C LEU A 157 1.67 -4.02 27.27
N LEU A 158 1.12 -4.57 26.18
CA LEU A 158 1.80 -5.64 25.42
C LEU A 158 3.10 -5.15 24.76
N ALA A 159 3.13 -3.93 24.23
CA ALA A 159 4.36 -3.34 23.71
C ALA A 159 5.42 -3.22 24.81
N MET A 160 5.04 -2.74 26.01
CA MET A 160 5.96 -2.67 27.16
C MET A 160 6.46 -4.05 27.62
N LEU A 161 5.63 -5.08 27.58
CA LEU A 161 6.02 -6.45 27.94
C LEU A 161 7.06 -7.03 26.96
N CYS A 162 6.93 -6.75 25.66
CA CYS A 162 7.94 -7.11 24.67
C CYS A 162 9.28 -6.39 24.93
N ASP A 163 9.25 -5.13 25.36
CA ASP A 163 10.46 -4.38 25.73
C ASP A 163 11.12 -4.89 27.03
N LEU A 164 10.33 -5.38 28.00
CA LEU A 164 10.84 -5.93 29.26
C LEU A 164 11.61 -7.25 29.08
N TRP A 165 11.23 -8.06 28.09
CA TRP A 165 11.96 -9.28 27.71
C TRP A 165 13.34 -9.04 27.09
N ARG A 166 13.71 -7.78 26.90
CA ARG A 166 15.04 -7.33 26.44
C ARG A 166 16.09 -7.30 27.55
N SER A 167 15.70 -7.40 28.83
CA SER A 167 16.60 -7.36 30.01
C SER A 167 16.89 -8.76 30.54
#